data_AF-A0AAN9CJH9-F1
#
_entry.id   AF-A0AAN9CJH9-F1
#
_cell.length_a   1.000
_cell.length_b   1.000
_cell.length_c   1.000
_cell.angle_alpha   90.00
_cell.angle_beta   90.00
_cell.angle_gamma   90.00
#
_symmetry.space_group_name_H-M   'P 1'
#
loop_
_entity.id
_entity.type
_entity.pdbx_description
1 polymer ?
#
loop_
_entity_poly.entity_id
_entity_poly.type
_entity_poly.pdbx_seq_one_letter_code
_entity_poly.pdbx_strand_id
1 'polypeptide(L)'
;MGNAQSGGIPREILDDLKLTTRFSEADITQWYDNFQKQCPSGRITLQQFEEIYGKFFPDSDAKAYAQHVFRSFDANDDGTLDFQEYVVALHMTSSGKSTSKLEWAFSLFDVDKNGYITKPEVIELSEALFKLIPKDKQGNLPSDESTPEKRAEKLWAIFDKKENERIAEGEFIQAVQDSEIALRLIQYDHK
;
A
#
# COMPACT_ATOMS: atom_id res chain seq x y z
N MET A 1 21.52 37.18 10.51
CA MET A 1 20.52 36.76 11.52
C MET A 1 19.20 36.73 10.76
N GLY A 2 18.66 35.61 10.26
CA GLY A 2 18.60 34.29 10.86
C GLY A 2 17.20 34.08 11.43
N ASN A 3 16.19 33.93 10.55
CA ASN A 3 14.96 33.18 10.81
C ASN A 3 14.24 33.00 9.47
N ALA A 4 14.55 31.90 8.80
CA ALA A 4 13.68 31.38 7.74
C ALA A 4 12.33 31.05 8.39
N GLN A 5 11.25 31.55 7.79
CA GLN A 5 9.89 31.28 8.21
C GLN A 5 9.69 29.77 8.31
N SER A 6 9.45 29.26 9.51
CA SER A 6 8.93 27.91 9.71
C SER A 6 7.52 27.90 9.12
N GLY A 7 7.41 27.46 7.87
CA GLY A 7 6.13 27.32 7.18
C GLY A 7 5.37 26.18 7.82
N GLY A 8 4.55 26.47 8.83
CA GLY A 8 3.69 25.49 9.46
C GLY A 8 2.73 24.86 8.45
N ILE A 9 2.29 23.64 8.73
CA ILE A 9 1.30 22.92 7.91
C ILE A 9 0.07 23.79 7.66
N PRO A 10 -0.44 23.86 6.40
CA PRO A 10 -1.68 24.56 6.11
C PRO A 10 -2.82 24.05 6.98
N ARG A 11 -3.61 24.97 7.56
CA ARG A 11 -4.69 24.63 8.50
C ARG A 11 -5.70 23.66 7.90
N GLU A 12 -6.03 23.83 6.62
CA GLU A 12 -6.97 22.96 5.91
C GLU A 12 -6.47 21.51 5.85
N ILE A 13 -5.20 21.31 5.53
CA ILE A 13 -4.58 19.98 5.51
C ILE A 13 -4.52 19.39 6.92
N LEU A 14 -4.18 20.20 7.92
CA LEU A 14 -4.13 19.75 9.30
C LEU A 14 -5.51 19.32 9.81
N ASP A 15 -6.55 20.10 9.54
CA ASP A 15 -7.91 19.80 9.95
C ASP A 15 -8.44 18.56 9.23
N ASP A 16 -8.16 18.41 7.93
CA ASP A 16 -8.50 17.20 7.18
C ASP A 16 -7.81 15.95 7.73
N LEU A 17 -6.49 16.01 7.96
CA LEU A 17 -5.73 14.90 8.53
C LEU A 17 -6.19 14.53 9.94
N LYS A 18 -6.65 15.49 10.75
CA LYS A 18 -7.24 15.21 12.07
C LYS A 18 -8.61 14.55 11.99
N LEU A 19 -9.35 14.75 10.90
CA LEU A 19 -10.64 14.10 10.66
C LEU A 19 -10.48 12.70 10.05
N THR A 20 -9.48 12.54 9.17
CA THR A 20 -9.26 11.29 8.42
C THR A 20 -8.33 10.32 9.15
N THR A 21 -7.50 10.79 10.08
CA THR A 21 -6.55 9.95 10.83
C THR A 21 -6.77 10.02 12.33
N ARG A 22 -6.13 9.10 13.06
CA ARG A 22 -6.15 9.07 14.54
C ARG A 22 -4.95 9.79 15.17
N PHE A 23 -4.16 10.51 14.37
CA PHE A 23 -2.93 11.13 14.82
C PHE A 23 -3.20 12.48 15.48
N SER A 24 -2.38 12.82 16.48
CA SER A 24 -2.50 14.10 17.16
C SER A 24 -1.95 15.23 16.28
N GLU A 25 -2.43 16.44 16.50
CA GLU A 25 -1.90 17.64 15.84
C GLU A 25 -0.38 17.80 16.03
N ALA A 26 0.13 17.42 17.20
CA ALA A 26 1.55 17.47 17.50
C ALA A 26 2.35 16.48 16.63
N ASP A 27 1.85 15.25 16.47
CA ASP A 27 2.49 14.23 15.63
C ASP A 27 2.51 14.65 14.16
N ILE A 28 1.35 15.12 13.65
CA ILE A 28 1.20 15.57 12.26
C ILE A 28 2.15 16.75 11.99
N THR A 29 2.22 17.72 12.90
CA THR A 29 3.11 18.89 12.76
C THR A 29 4.57 18.47 12.77
N GLN A 30 4.96 17.57 13.68
CA GLN A 30 6.33 17.07 13.75
C GLN A 30 6.73 16.29 12.48
N TRP A 31 5.82 15.48 11.95
CA TRP A 31 6.04 14.78 10.69
C TRP A 31 6.14 15.74 9.51
N TYR A 32 5.33 16.80 9.49
CA TYR A 32 5.40 17.83 8.45
C TYR A 32 6.75 18.54 8.45
N ASP A 33 7.25 18.93 9.63
CA ASP A 33 8.58 19.53 9.76
C ASP A 33 9.69 18.58 9.30
N ASN A 34 9.59 17.29 9.61
CA ASN A 34 10.55 16.29 9.17
C ASN A 34 10.46 16.07 7.65
N PHE A 35 9.23 16.02 7.11
CA PHE A 35 8.95 15.84 5.70
C PHE A 35 9.50 17.01 4.88
N GLN A 36 9.30 18.25 5.30
CA GLN A 36 9.88 19.43 4.64
C GLN A 36 11.41 19.44 4.69
N LYS A 37 12.02 18.93 5.77
CA LYS A 37 13.49 18.81 5.87
C LYS A 37 14.06 17.75 4.92
N GLN A 38 13.37 16.62 4.77
CA GLN A 38 13.81 15.52 3.91
C GLN A 38 13.44 15.75 2.43
N CYS A 39 12.30 16.40 2.19
CA CYS A 39 11.76 16.71 0.88
C CYS A 39 11.47 18.21 0.80
N PRO A 40 12.48 19.06 0.45
CA PRO A 40 12.30 20.50 0.32
C PRO A 40 11.28 20.90 -0.76
N SER A 41 11.00 19.99 -1.70
CA SER A 41 9.94 20.10 -2.71
C SER A 41 8.53 20.00 -2.13
N GLY A 42 8.37 19.49 -0.91
CA GLY A 42 7.07 19.15 -0.33
C GLY A 42 6.40 17.93 -0.99
N ARG A 43 7.17 17.13 -1.75
CA ARG A 43 6.68 15.99 -2.52
C ARG A 43 7.69 14.85 -2.48
N ILE A 44 7.23 13.63 -2.25
CA ILE A 44 8.02 12.40 -2.34
C ILE A 44 7.86 11.81 -3.74
N THR A 45 8.95 11.68 -4.47
CA THR A 45 8.93 10.98 -5.76
C THR A 45 8.94 9.47 -5.55
N LEU A 46 8.51 8.71 -6.56
CA LEU A 46 8.56 7.25 -6.52
C LEU A 46 9.96 6.71 -6.16
N GLN A 47 11.02 7.32 -6.68
CA GLN A 47 12.39 6.92 -6.38
C GLN A 47 12.74 7.09 -4.90
N GLN A 48 12.35 8.21 -4.29
CA GLN A 48 12.56 8.45 -2.86
C GLN A 48 11.74 7.48 -2.02
N PHE A 49 10.51 7.17 -2.45
CA PHE A 49 9.67 6.19 -1.77
C PHE A 49 10.28 4.79 -1.81
N GLU A 50 10.78 4.34 -2.96
CA GLU A 50 11.50 3.07 -3.12
C GLU A 50 12.72 2.97 -2.20
N GLU A 51 13.51 4.04 -2.06
CA GLU A 51 14.67 4.08 -1.15
C GLU A 51 14.26 3.98 0.32
N ILE A 52 13.15 4.62 0.70
CA ILE A 52 12.60 4.52 2.05
C ILE A 52 12.13 3.09 2.31
N TYR A 53 11.33 2.53 1.40
CA TYR A 53 10.79 1.17 1.51
C TYR A 53 11.90 0.11 1.56
N GLY A 54 12.94 0.26 0.75
CA GLY A 54 14.10 -0.64 0.76
C GLY A 54 14.86 -0.65 2.09
N LYS A 55 14.87 0.47 2.84
CA LYS A 55 15.46 0.50 4.20
C LYS A 55 14.60 -0.24 5.23
N PHE A 56 13.28 -0.30 5.04
CA PHE A 56 12.38 -1.06 5.92
C PHE A 56 12.39 -2.56 5.60
N PHE A 57 12.69 -2.94 4.36
CA PHE A 57 12.76 -4.32 3.89
C PHE A 57 14.13 -4.65 3.26
N PRO A 58 15.23 -4.60 4.03
CA PRO A 58 16.58 -4.75 3.47
C PRO A 58 16.86 -6.13 2.88
N ASP A 59 16.14 -7.16 3.35
CA ASP A 59 16.34 -8.56 2.96
C ASP A 59 15.37 -9.03 1.85
N SER A 60 14.58 -8.12 1.27
CA SER A 60 13.52 -8.44 0.30
C SER A 60 13.58 -7.55 -0.94
N ASP A 61 13.14 -8.07 -2.08
CA ASP A 61 13.01 -7.25 -3.30
C ASP A 61 11.67 -6.50 -3.25
N ALA A 62 11.65 -5.45 -2.41
CA ALA A 62 10.47 -4.66 -2.11
C ALA A 62 10.14 -3.62 -3.18
N LYS A 63 10.96 -3.50 -4.24
CA LYS A 63 10.83 -2.43 -5.23
C LYS A 63 9.48 -2.50 -5.96
N ALA A 64 9.13 -3.66 -6.50
CA ALA A 64 7.87 -3.84 -7.22
C ALA A 64 6.67 -3.53 -6.31
N TYR A 65 6.68 -4.06 -5.09
CA TYR A 65 5.61 -3.79 -4.13
C TYR A 65 5.54 -2.31 -3.71
N ALA A 66 6.68 -1.66 -3.49
CA ALA A 66 6.75 -0.24 -3.19
C ALA A 66 6.12 0.61 -4.31
N GLN A 67 6.25 0.21 -5.58
CA GLN A 67 5.60 0.88 -6.70
C GLN A 67 4.07 0.74 -6.66
N HIS A 68 3.54 -0.45 -6.37
CA HIS A 68 2.09 -0.64 -6.19
C HIS A 68 1.56 0.18 -5.03
N VAL A 69 2.27 0.14 -3.89
CA VAL A 69 1.94 0.93 -2.70
C VAL A 69 1.96 2.42 -3.01
N PHE A 70 2.99 2.91 -3.71
CA PHE A 70 3.07 4.31 -4.11
C PHE A 70 1.87 4.72 -4.97
N ARG A 71 1.53 3.93 -6.00
CA ARG A 71 0.38 4.22 -6.89
C ARG A 71 -0.96 4.20 -6.16
N SER A 72 -1.11 3.31 -5.18
CA SER A 72 -2.33 3.27 -4.35
C SER A 72 -2.50 4.49 -3.45
N PHE A 73 -1.41 5.21 -3.16
CA PHE A 73 -1.42 6.42 -2.34
C PHE A 73 -1.41 7.72 -3.15
N ASP A 74 -0.86 7.68 -4.36
CA ASP A 74 -0.88 8.78 -5.33
C ASP A 74 -2.31 8.90 -5.89
N ALA A 75 -3.18 9.56 -5.13
CA ALA A 75 -4.62 9.63 -5.43
C ALA A 75 -4.90 10.58 -6.59
N ASN A 76 -4.02 11.54 -6.81
CA ASN A 76 -4.14 12.54 -7.87
C ASN A 76 -3.40 12.15 -9.17
N ASP A 77 -2.67 11.03 -9.17
CA ASP A 77 -1.87 10.51 -10.29
C ASP A 77 -0.86 11.52 -10.85
N ASP A 78 -0.29 12.36 -9.97
CA ASP A 78 0.73 13.35 -10.36
C ASP A 78 2.16 12.78 -10.36
N GLY A 79 2.32 11.51 -9.95
CA GLY A 79 3.59 10.81 -9.90
C GLY A 79 4.43 11.17 -8.67
N THR A 80 3.86 11.90 -7.71
CA THR A 80 4.45 12.28 -6.44
C THR A 80 3.46 12.08 -5.30
N LEU A 81 3.95 11.76 -4.10
CA LEU A 81 3.12 11.81 -2.90
C LEU A 81 3.31 13.15 -2.20
N ASP A 82 2.23 13.87 -2.01
CA ASP A 82 2.22 15.01 -1.11
C ASP A 82 2.20 14.57 0.37
N PHE A 83 2.26 15.54 1.27
CA PHE A 83 2.28 15.24 2.70
C PHE A 83 0.97 14.61 3.19
N GLN A 84 -0.18 15.02 2.64
CA GLN A 84 -1.48 14.49 3.04
C GLN A 84 -1.58 13.03 2.63
N GLU A 85 -1.24 12.70 1.38
CA GLU A 85 -1.18 11.34 0.86
C GLU A 85 -0.20 10.47 1.66
N TYR A 86 0.96 11.01 2.01
CA TYR A 86 1.94 10.31 2.85
C TYR A 86 1.42 10.01 4.27
N VAL A 87 0.74 10.95 4.92
CA VAL A 87 0.19 10.73 6.27
C VAL A 87 -1.00 9.78 6.24
N VAL A 88 -1.86 9.87 5.22
CA VAL A 88 -2.96 8.90 5.00
C VAL A 88 -2.38 7.50 4.77
N ALA A 89 -1.32 7.38 3.97
CA ALA A 89 -0.61 6.13 3.76
C ALA A 89 -0.09 5.50 5.07
N LEU A 90 0.54 6.30 5.93
CA LEU A 90 0.99 5.87 7.25
C LEU A 90 -0.20 5.48 8.14
N HIS A 91 -1.32 6.19 8.05
CA HIS A 91 -2.52 5.85 8.80
C HIS A 91 -3.07 4.49 8.37
N MET A 92 -3.20 4.24 7.07
CA MET A 92 -3.75 3.01 6.50
C MET A 92 -2.87 1.80 6.75
N THR A 93 -1.55 1.98 6.77
CA THR A 93 -0.59 0.90 7.05
C THR A 93 -0.45 0.60 8.55
N SER A 94 -0.65 1.59 9.43
CA SER A 94 -0.55 1.42 10.88
C SER A 94 -1.87 1.03 11.57
N SER A 95 -3.02 1.39 10.99
CA SER A 95 -4.33 1.06 11.55
C SER A 95 -4.71 -0.40 11.26
N GLY A 96 -4.94 -1.16 12.34
CA GLY A 96 -5.29 -2.60 12.27
C GLY A 96 -6.65 -2.88 11.64
N LYS A 97 -6.94 -4.19 11.48
CA LYS A 97 -8.15 -4.83 10.92
C LYS A 97 -9.37 -3.90 10.82
N SER A 98 -9.50 -3.22 9.69
CA SER A 98 -10.64 -2.35 9.37
C SER A 98 -11.01 -2.56 7.92
N THR A 99 -12.29 -2.36 7.57
CA THR A 99 -12.78 -2.38 6.18
C THR A 99 -11.95 -1.47 5.27
N SER A 100 -11.49 -0.33 5.78
CA SER A 100 -10.60 0.59 5.07
C SER A 100 -9.28 -0.04 4.61
N LYS A 101 -8.73 -1.00 5.37
CA LYS A 101 -7.53 -1.73 4.93
C LYS A 101 -7.82 -2.64 3.73
N LEU A 102 -9.06 -3.14 3.61
CA LEU A 102 -9.48 -3.96 2.46
C LEU A 102 -9.81 -3.10 1.25
N GLU A 103 -10.41 -1.92 1.44
CA GLU A 103 -10.59 -0.89 0.40
C GLU A 103 -9.22 -0.47 -0.16
N TRP A 104 -8.25 -0.22 0.72
CA TRP A 104 -6.87 0.04 0.28
C TRP A 104 -6.22 -1.18 -0.38
N ALA A 105 -6.41 -2.38 0.16
CA ALA A 105 -5.89 -3.59 -0.48
C ALA A 105 -6.49 -3.77 -1.88
N PHE A 106 -7.76 -3.45 -2.09
CA PHE A 106 -8.38 -3.41 -3.41
C PHE A 106 -7.64 -2.43 -4.34
N SER A 107 -7.34 -1.22 -3.87
CA SER A 107 -6.58 -0.23 -4.66
C SER A 107 -5.13 -0.65 -4.97
N LEU A 108 -4.54 -1.60 -4.24
CA LEU A 108 -3.25 -2.19 -4.61
C LEU A 108 -3.36 -3.14 -5.80
N PHE A 109 -4.49 -3.85 -5.91
CA PHE A 109 -4.78 -4.77 -7.01
C PHE A 109 -5.31 -4.06 -8.25
N ASP A 110 -6.13 -3.02 -8.10
CA ASP A 110 -6.68 -2.23 -9.22
C ASP A 110 -5.62 -1.27 -9.78
N VAL A 111 -4.75 -1.79 -10.66
CA VAL A 111 -3.54 -1.09 -11.13
C VAL A 111 -3.90 0.07 -12.06
N ASP A 112 -4.94 -0.11 -12.88
CA ASP A 112 -5.43 0.93 -13.80
C ASP A 112 -6.51 1.85 -13.20
N LYS A 113 -6.87 1.63 -11.93
CA LYS A 113 -7.86 2.41 -11.16
C LYS A 113 -9.23 2.45 -11.86
N ASN A 114 -9.59 1.41 -12.59
CA ASN A 114 -10.86 1.36 -13.33
C ASN A 114 -12.05 0.93 -12.43
N GLY A 115 -11.79 0.61 -11.16
CA GLY A 115 -12.77 0.13 -10.18
C GLY A 115 -13.03 -1.38 -10.23
N TYR A 116 -12.22 -2.13 -10.98
CA TYR A 116 -12.34 -3.57 -11.12
C TYR A 116 -10.98 -4.27 -11.21
N ILE A 117 -10.83 -5.36 -10.47
CA ILE A 117 -9.62 -6.18 -10.52
C ILE A 117 -9.79 -7.28 -11.57
N THR A 118 -8.77 -7.45 -12.41
CA THR A 118 -8.66 -8.50 -13.42
C THR A 118 -7.61 -9.56 -13.04
N LYS A 119 -7.68 -10.74 -13.68
CA LYS A 119 -6.73 -11.83 -13.43
C LYS A 119 -5.26 -11.42 -13.65
N PRO A 120 -4.90 -10.68 -14.72
CA PRO A 120 -3.55 -10.17 -14.90
C PRO A 120 -3.06 -9.30 -13.74
N GLU A 121 -3.92 -8.44 -13.18
CA GLU A 121 -3.56 -7.58 -12.06
C GLU A 121 -3.35 -8.36 -10.76
N VAL A 122 -4.14 -9.41 -10.54
CA VAL A 122 -3.91 -10.34 -9.42
C VAL A 122 -2.56 -11.04 -9.55
N ILE A 123 -2.17 -11.43 -10.76
CA ILE A 123 -0.85 -12.04 -11.02
C ILE A 123 0.26 -11.04 -10.74
N GLU A 124 0.15 -9.81 -11.25
CA GLU A 124 1.13 -8.74 -11.06
C GLU A 124 1.38 -8.45 -9.57
N LEU A 125 0.31 -8.26 -8.78
CA LEU A 125 0.47 -8.01 -7.35
C LEU A 125 0.97 -9.27 -6.61
N SER A 126 0.56 -10.47 -7.01
CA SER A 126 1.05 -11.73 -6.42
C SER A 126 2.55 -11.92 -6.65
N GLU A 127 3.07 -11.52 -7.79
CA GLU A 127 4.52 -11.50 -8.07
C GLU A 127 5.26 -10.50 -7.17
N ALA A 128 4.72 -9.30 -7.00
CA ALA A 128 5.29 -8.30 -6.10
C ALA A 128 5.32 -8.79 -4.64
N LEU A 129 4.22 -9.38 -4.16
CA LEU A 129 4.10 -9.98 -2.83
C LEU A 129 5.03 -11.18 -2.64
N PHE A 130 5.23 -12.00 -3.67
CA PHE A 130 6.15 -13.14 -3.58
C PHE A 130 7.61 -12.68 -3.45
N LYS A 131 8.00 -11.62 -4.16
CA LYS A 131 9.35 -11.01 -4.07
C LYS A 131 9.63 -10.36 -2.72
N LEU A 132 8.58 -9.98 -1.99
CA LEU A 132 8.68 -9.53 -0.60
C LEU A 132 8.99 -10.64 0.40
N ILE A 133 8.78 -11.91 0.04
CA ILE A 133 9.08 -13.01 0.96
C ILE A 133 10.58 -13.25 0.98
N PRO A 134 11.22 -13.23 2.17
CA PRO A 134 12.64 -13.55 2.32
C PRO A 134 12.96 -14.90 1.68
N LYS A 135 14.06 -14.95 0.92
CA LYS A 135 14.45 -16.13 0.14
C LYS A 135 14.59 -17.40 0.99
N ASP A 136 14.98 -17.27 2.25
CA ASP A 136 15.07 -18.35 3.23
C ASP A 136 13.71 -18.95 3.61
N LYS A 137 12.64 -18.14 3.57
CA LYS A 137 11.27 -18.58 3.84
C LYS A 137 10.56 -19.16 2.61
N GLN A 138 11.00 -18.81 1.40
CA GLN A 138 10.39 -19.31 0.15
C GLN A 138 10.45 -20.84 0.03
N GLY A 139 11.51 -21.47 0.54
CA GLY A 139 11.65 -22.94 0.55
C GLY A 139 10.68 -23.68 1.46
N ASN A 140 10.05 -22.99 2.41
CA ASN A 140 9.08 -23.55 3.36
C ASN A 140 7.61 -23.30 2.95
N LEU A 141 7.40 -22.69 1.78
CA LEU A 141 6.05 -22.44 1.28
C LEU A 141 5.39 -23.74 0.83
N PRO A 142 4.06 -23.87 1.01
CA PRO A 142 3.35 -25.03 0.53
C PRO A 142 3.42 -25.11 -1.01
N SER A 143 3.28 -26.31 -1.56
CA SER A 143 3.52 -26.58 -2.98
C SER A 143 2.57 -25.85 -3.93
N ASP A 144 1.41 -25.43 -3.45
CA ASP A 144 0.40 -24.61 -4.13
C ASP A 144 0.60 -23.10 -3.94
N GLU A 145 1.65 -22.67 -3.23
CA GLU A 145 2.03 -21.25 -3.05
C GLU A 145 3.52 -21.02 -3.31
N SER A 146 4.20 -22.03 -3.86
CA SER A 146 5.64 -22.03 -4.09
C SER A 146 6.09 -21.10 -5.21
N THR A 147 5.16 -20.60 -6.03
CA THR A 147 5.42 -19.64 -7.10
C THR A 147 4.35 -18.54 -7.10
N PRO A 148 4.65 -17.36 -7.67
CA PRO A 148 3.67 -16.28 -7.82
C PRO A 148 2.39 -16.70 -8.54
N GLU A 149 2.51 -17.47 -9.61
CA GLU A 149 1.37 -17.87 -10.46
C GLU A 149 0.43 -18.78 -9.68
N LYS A 150 0.96 -19.72 -8.90
CA LYS A 150 0.14 -20.59 -8.07
C LYS A 150 -0.61 -19.82 -6.97
N ARG A 151 0.03 -18.80 -6.40
CA ARG A 151 -0.63 -17.90 -5.45
C ARG A 151 -1.72 -17.08 -6.09
N ALA A 152 -1.45 -16.54 -7.28
CA ALA A 152 -2.42 -15.79 -8.05
C ALA A 152 -3.62 -16.65 -8.43
N GLU A 153 -3.40 -17.88 -8.93
CA GLU A 153 -4.45 -18.85 -9.22
C GLU A 153 -5.26 -19.22 -7.96
N LYS A 154 -4.57 -19.43 -6.84
CA LYS A 154 -5.22 -19.73 -5.56
C LYS A 154 -6.08 -18.55 -5.08
N LEU A 155 -5.60 -17.32 -5.22
CA LEU A 155 -6.36 -16.12 -4.87
C LEU A 155 -7.55 -15.93 -5.83
N TRP A 156 -7.32 -16.08 -7.14
CA TRP A 156 -8.35 -15.97 -8.17
C TRP A 156 -9.48 -17.01 -7.97
N ALA A 157 -9.13 -18.23 -7.60
CA ALA A 157 -10.08 -19.29 -7.30
C ALA A 157 -10.97 -18.97 -6.09
N ILE A 158 -10.50 -18.18 -5.11
CA ILE A 158 -11.32 -17.77 -3.96
C ILE A 158 -12.45 -16.82 -4.39
N PHE A 159 -12.21 -15.99 -5.41
CA PHE A 159 -13.23 -15.07 -5.92
C PHE A 159 -14.28 -15.76 -6.83
N ASP A 160 -14.10 -17.05 -7.14
CA ASP A 160 -14.99 -17.84 -8.01
C ASP A 160 -15.30 -17.16 -9.36
N LYS A 161 -14.27 -16.54 -9.96
CA LYS A 161 -14.37 -15.83 -11.25
C LYS A 161 -13.76 -16.63 -12.39
N LYS A 162 -14.34 -16.50 -13.58
CA LYS A 162 -13.75 -16.99 -14.85
C LYS A 162 -12.59 -16.10 -15.28
N GLU A 163 -11.75 -16.60 -16.19
CA GLU A 163 -10.51 -15.91 -16.61
C GLU A 163 -10.70 -14.50 -17.19
N ASN A 164 -11.87 -14.21 -17.77
CA ASN A 164 -12.19 -12.92 -18.39
C ASN A 164 -13.19 -12.08 -17.58
N GLU A 165 -13.54 -12.52 -16.37
CA GLU A 165 -14.38 -11.76 -15.46
C GLU A 165 -13.55 -10.76 -14.66
N ARG A 166 -14.25 -9.83 -14.01
CA ARG A 166 -13.65 -8.81 -13.17
C ARG A 166 -14.28 -8.85 -11.78
N ILE A 167 -13.52 -8.41 -10.79
CA ILE A 167 -13.92 -8.38 -9.37
C ILE A 167 -14.18 -6.92 -9.01
N ALA A 168 -15.40 -6.60 -8.59
CA ALA A 168 -15.71 -5.27 -8.06
C ALA A 168 -15.26 -5.14 -6.59
N GLU A 169 -15.08 -3.92 -6.10
CA GLU A 169 -14.61 -3.64 -4.73
C GLU A 169 -15.42 -4.38 -3.65
N GLY A 170 -16.75 -4.32 -3.72
CA GLY A 170 -17.61 -5.01 -2.76
C GLY A 170 -17.45 -6.54 -2.77
N GLU A 171 -17.24 -7.13 -3.96
CA GLU A 171 -16.99 -8.57 -4.10
C GLU A 171 -15.63 -8.94 -3.52
N PHE A 172 -14.62 -8.11 -3.76
CA PHE A 172 -13.28 -8.30 -3.21
C PHE A 172 -13.30 -8.26 -1.68
N ILE A 173 -13.87 -7.21 -1.10
CA ILE A 173 -13.95 -7.03 0.36
C ILE A 173 -14.67 -8.22 0.99
N GLN A 174 -15.80 -8.64 0.42
CA GLN A 174 -16.58 -9.76 0.95
C GLN A 174 -15.80 -11.09 0.86
N ALA A 175 -15.20 -11.40 -0.29
CA ALA A 175 -14.44 -12.63 -0.46
C ALA A 175 -13.20 -12.70 0.45
N VAL A 176 -12.52 -11.58 0.68
CA VAL A 176 -11.36 -11.51 1.58
C VAL A 176 -11.77 -11.59 3.05
N GLN A 177 -12.95 -11.07 3.41
CA GLN A 177 -13.51 -11.22 4.77
C GLN A 177 -13.95 -12.65 5.06
N ASP A 178 -14.52 -13.34 4.06
CA ASP A 178 -15.03 -14.70 4.19
C ASP A 178 -13.92 -15.76 4.10
N SER A 179 -12.72 -15.40 3.63
CA SER A 179 -11.60 -16.33 3.42
C SER A 179 -10.34 -15.91 4.18
N GLU A 180 -10.02 -16.66 5.24
CA GLU A 180 -8.75 -16.50 5.98
C GLU A 180 -7.52 -16.72 5.08
N ILE A 181 -7.66 -17.53 4.02
CA ILE A 181 -6.60 -17.79 3.05
C ILE A 181 -6.34 -16.54 2.22
N ALA A 182 -7.38 -15.89 1.68
CA ALA A 182 -7.23 -14.65 0.93
C ALA A 182 -6.63 -13.55 1.82
N LEU A 183 -7.13 -13.43 3.05
CA LEU A 183 -6.60 -12.48 4.01
C LEU A 183 -5.10 -12.69 4.26
N ARG A 184 -4.65 -13.94 4.45
CA ARG A 184 -3.24 -14.28 4.67
C ARG A 184 -2.37 -14.08 3.42
N LEU A 185 -2.92 -14.31 2.22
CA LEU A 185 -2.18 -14.11 0.97
C LEU A 185 -1.96 -12.62 0.67
N ILE A 186 -2.91 -11.76 1.07
CA ILE A 186 -2.86 -10.31 0.86
C ILE A 186 -2.14 -9.59 2.00
N GLN A 187 -2.43 -9.96 3.25
CA GLN A 187 -1.77 -9.43 4.42
C GLN A 187 -0.50 -10.23 4.67
N TYR A 188 0.62 -9.73 4.14
CA TYR A 188 1.92 -10.18 4.59
C TYR A 188 2.09 -9.79 6.07
N ASP A 189 1.73 -10.69 6.98
CA ASP A 189 1.87 -10.51 8.41
C ASP A 189 3.35 -10.72 8.76
N HIS A 190 4.04 -9.61 9.05
CA HIS A 190 5.39 -9.62 9.58
C HIS A 190 5.30 -10.06 11.05
N LYS A 191 5.15 -11.36 11.29
CA LYS A 191 5.54 -11.94 12.58
C LYS A 191 7.04 -11.95 12.72
#